data_AF-A0A258AAQ3-F1
#
_entry.id   AF-A0A258AAQ3-F1
#
_cell.length_a   1.000
_cell.length_b   1.000
_cell.length_c   1.000
_cell.angle_alpha   90.00
_cell.angle_beta   90.00
_cell.angle_gamma   90.00
#
_symmetry.space_group_name_H-M   'P 1'
#
loop_
_entity.id
_entity.type
_entity.pdbx_description
1 polymer ?
#
loop_
_entity_poly.entity_id
_entity_poly.type
_entity_poly.pdbx_seq_one_letter_code
_entity_poly.pdbx_strand_id
1 'polypeptide(L)'
;MLSSGEKLLVIEEQDDVVATVRRDGAELLRGNAADQAVLAAAGLARANRLFVAIPQSFEAGQVCEQARRDNPALPIVARAHSDAEVTHLTRCGATLTIMGEAEIKTSDIGEMLMESLGDLDPVAFVRYASVYKDFKTPADFAAFVAAQMAKDAEGKPE
;
A
#
# COMPACT_ATOMS: atom_id res chain seq x y z
N MET A 1 12.24 -6.25 -18.33
CA MET A 1 12.46 -7.68 -18.03
C MET A 1 11.81 -8.55 -19.10
N LEU A 2 10.48 -8.54 -19.25
CA LEU A 2 9.79 -9.33 -20.28
C LEU A 2 10.20 -8.98 -21.72
N SER A 3 10.31 -7.70 -22.05
CA SER A 3 10.80 -7.23 -23.36
C SER A 3 12.28 -7.54 -23.63
N SER A 4 13.04 -7.90 -22.60
CA SER A 4 14.46 -8.25 -22.67
C SER A 4 14.69 -9.77 -22.79
N GLY A 5 13.62 -10.58 -22.81
CA GLY A 5 13.69 -12.04 -22.89
C GLY A 5 14.08 -12.74 -21.59
N GLU A 6 14.09 -12.03 -20.46
CA GLU A 6 14.38 -12.63 -19.16
C GLU A 6 13.20 -13.47 -18.67
N LYS A 7 13.48 -14.63 -18.06
CA LYS A 7 12.45 -15.45 -17.40
C LYS A 7 11.99 -14.74 -16.14
N LEU A 8 10.69 -14.43 -16.08
CA LEU A 8 10.06 -13.77 -14.96
C LEU A 8 8.96 -14.67 -14.40
N LEU A 9 9.04 -14.94 -13.09
CA LEU A 9 7.98 -15.57 -12.31
C LEU A 9 7.36 -14.51 -11.42
N VAL A 10 6.03 -14.41 -11.44
CA VAL A 10 5.25 -13.53 -10.58
C VAL A 10 4.46 -14.37 -9.59
N ILE A 11 4.49 -14.00 -8.31
CA ILE A 11 3.65 -14.58 -7.27
C ILE A 11 2.53 -13.59 -6.98
N GLU A 12 1.28 -13.98 -7.21
CA GLU A 12 0.13 -13.08 -7.10
C GLU A 12 -1.16 -13.87 -6.83
N GLU A 13 -2.07 -13.31 -6.04
CA GLU A 13 -3.36 -13.95 -5.71
C GLU A 13 -4.59 -13.17 -6.23
N GLN A 14 -4.43 -11.86 -6.45
CA GLN A 14 -5.50 -10.97 -6.93
C GLN A 14 -5.85 -11.26 -8.39
N ASP A 15 -7.13 -11.52 -8.65
CA ASP A 15 -7.62 -12.00 -9.96
C ASP A 15 -7.35 -11.04 -11.12
N ASP A 16 -7.44 -9.73 -10.87
CA ASP A 16 -7.20 -8.66 -11.83
C ASP A 16 -5.73 -8.57 -12.25
N VAL A 17 -4.82 -8.70 -11.29
CA VAL A 17 -3.37 -8.73 -11.54
C VAL A 17 -2.98 -10.04 -12.23
N VAL A 18 -3.50 -11.19 -11.77
CA VAL A 18 -3.31 -12.50 -12.39
C VAL A 18 -3.69 -12.50 -13.88
N ALA A 19 -4.82 -11.88 -14.24
CA ALA A 19 -5.24 -11.76 -15.63
C ALA A 19 -4.26 -10.95 -16.48
N THR A 20 -3.60 -9.95 -15.88
CA THR A 20 -2.62 -9.09 -16.55
C THR A 20 -1.28 -9.80 -16.74
N VAL A 21 -0.76 -10.45 -15.70
CA VAL A 21 0.48 -11.25 -15.75
C VAL A 21 0.42 -12.31 -16.86
N ARG A 22 -0.73 -13.00 -16.98
CA ARG A 22 -0.96 -13.99 -18.04
C ARG A 22 -0.99 -13.37 -19.43
N ARG A 23 -1.61 -12.20 -19.58
CA ARG A 23 -1.63 -11.46 -20.86
C ARG A 23 -0.23 -11.06 -21.29
N ASP A 24 0.60 -10.68 -20.34
CA ASP A 24 1.97 -10.22 -20.59
C ASP A 24 2.98 -11.36 -20.79
N GLY A 25 2.54 -12.62 -20.66
CA GLY A 25 3.34 -13.81 -20.93
C GLY A 25 4.35 -14.18 -19.85
N ALA A 26 4.23 -13.61 -18.65
CA ALA A 26 5.04 -14.00 -17.51
C ALA A 26 4.57 -15.34 -16.90
N GLU A 27 5.48 -16.08 -16.30
CA GLU A 27 5.13 -17.27 -15.51
C GLU A 27 4.44 -16.81 -14.23
N LEU A 28 3.36 -17.49 -13.82
CA LEU A 28 2.56 -17.11 -12.67
C LEU A 28 2.48 -18.27 -11.67
N LEU A 29 2.75 -17.96 -10.42
CA LEU A 29 2.48 -18.81 -9.28
C LEU A 29 1.41 -18.14 -8.42
N ARG A 30 0.25 -18.78 -8.30
CA ARG A 30 -0.88 -18.17 -7.60
C ARG A 30 -0.79 -18.41 -6.09
N GLY A 31 -0.78 -17.35 -5.29
CA GLY A 31 -0.79 -17.42 -3.82
C GLY A 31 -0.09 -16.24 -3.14
N ASN A 32 -0.11 -16.23 -1.80
CA ASN A 32 0.59 -15.23 -0.99
C ASN A 32 2.10 -15.57 -0.92
N ALA A 33 2.95 -14.64 -1.33
CA ALA A 33 4.41 -14.82 -1.31
C ALA A 33 5.00 -15.01 0.10
N ALA A 34 4.31 -14.55 1.15
CA ALA A 34 4.71 -14.79 2.54
C ALA A 34 4.45 -16.23 3.01
N ASP A 35 3.64 -17.01 2.28
CA ASP A 35 3.46 -18.43 2.55
C ASP A 35 4.72 -19.22 2.19
N GLN A 36 5.18 -20.04 3.14
CA GLN A 36 6.41 -20.79 3.00
C GLN A 36 6.40 -21.73 1.79
N ALA A 37 5.29 -22.43 1.56
CA ALA A 37 5.17 -23.40 0.47
C ALA A 37 5.13 -22.70 -0.90
N VAL A 38 4.42 -21.58 -0.98
CA VAL A 38 4.33 -20.74 -2.19
C VAL A 38 5.71 -20.22 -2.57
N LEU A 39 6.44 -19.64 -1.61
CA LEU A 39 7.76 -19.07 -1.88
C LEU A 39 8.82 -20.15 -2.18
N ALA A 40 8.75 -21.31 -1.53
CA ALA A 40 9.64 -22.43 -1.83
C ALA A 40 9.45 -22.93 -3.27
N ALA A 41 8.21 -22.99 -3.75
CA ALA A 41 7.89 -23.37 -5.13
C ALA A 41 8.41 -22.36 -6.17
N ALA A 42 8.69 -21.11 -5.77
CA ALA A 42 9.29 -20.11 -6.65
C ALA A 42 10.76 -20.39 -7.01
N GLY A 43 11.43 -21.29 -6.28
CA GLY A 43 12.78 -21.75 -6.63
C GLY A 43 13.86 -20.68 -6.45
N LEU A 44 13.84 -19.94 -5.34
CA LEU A 44 14.75 -18.82 -5.06
C LEU A 44 16.25 -19.18 -5.07
N ALA A 45 16.59 -20.45 -4.83
CA ALA A 45 17.97 -20.94 -4.88
C ALA A 45 18.67 -20.73 -6.24
N ARG A 46 17.88 -20.72 -7.34
CA ARG A 46 18.37 -20.50 -8.71
C ARG A 46 17.97 -19.13 -9.29
N ALA A 47 17.28 -18.31 -8.50
CA ALA A 47 16.83 -17.00 -8.95
C ALA A 47 18.03 -16.04 -9.04
N ASN A 48 18.03 -15.18 -10.05
CA ASN A 48 19.09 -14.18 -10.21
C ASN A 48 18.83 -12.94 -9.33
N ARG A 49 17.56 -12.59 -9.11
CA ARG A 49 17.10 -11.44 -8.32
C ARG A 49 15.68 -11.71 -7.82
N LEU A 50 15.32 -11.08 -6.70
CA LEU A 50 13.96 -11.05 -6.16
C LEU A 50 13.49 -9.60 -6.03
N PHE A 51 12.28 -9.32 -6.50
CA PHE A 51 11.58 -8.06 -6.27
C PHE A 51 10.40 -8.30 -5.32
N VAL A 52 10.35 -7.57 -4.22
CA VAL A 52 9.28 -7.61 -3.22
C VAL A 52 8.50 -6.31 -3.30
N ALA A 53 7.38 -6.35 -4.00
CA ALA A 53 6.48 -5.20 -4.22
C ALA A 53 5.14 -5.37 -3.47
N ILE A 54 5.20 -5.96 -2.27
CA ILE A 54 4.04 -6.20 -1.42
C ILE A 54 3.74 -4.92 -0.62
N PRO A 55 2.49 -4.43 -0.59
CA PRO A 55 2.15 -3.17 0.08
C PRO A 55 2.30 -3.25 1.61
N GLN A 56 2.16 -4.44 2.20
CA GLN A 56 2.28 -4.64 3.65
C GLN A 56 3.74 -4.94 4.04
N SER A 57 4.36 -4.05 4.81
CA SER A 57 5.79 -4.16 5.18
C SER A 57 6.13 -5.39 6.02
N PHE A 58 5.19 -5.91 6.82
CA PHE A 58 5.41 -7.14 7.60
C PHE A 58 5.51 -8.39 6.71
N GLU A 59 4.60 -8.54 5.75
CA GLU A 59 4.64 -9.63 4.77
C GLU A 59 5.90 -9.54 3.90
N ALA A 60 6.22 -8.33 3.43
CA ALA A 60 7.46 -8.08 2.70
C ALA A 60 8.72 -8.47 3.51
N GLY A 61 8.72 -8.19 4.81
CA GLY A 61 9.77 -8.60 5.74
C GLY A 61 9.89 -10.13 5.83
N GLN A 62 8.79 -10.84 6.01
CA GLN A 62 8.75 -12.31 6.03
C GLN A 62 9.32 -12.93 4.75
N VAL A 63 8.94 -12.40 3.58
CA VAL A 63 9.47 -12.83 2.29
C VAL A 63 10.99 -12.64 2.23
N CYS A 64 11.51 -11.51 2.69
CA CYS A 64 12.94 -11.25 2.72
C CYS A 64 13.68 -12.25 3.63
N GLU A 65 13.18 -12.49 4.83
CA GLU A 65 13.79 -13.41 5.78
C GLU A 65 13.81 -14.85 5.27
N GLN A 66 12.69 -15.29 4.66
CA GLN A 66 12.64 -16.61 4.06
C GLN A 66 13.54 -16.73 2.83
N ALA A 67 13.55 -15.74 1.95
CA ALA A 67 14.45 -15.71 0.80
C ALA A 67 15.91 -15.77 1.22
N ARG A 68 16.28 -15.14 2.35
CA ARG A 68 17.64 -15.23 2.91
C ARG A 68 17.97 -16.60 3.48
N ARG A 69 17.00 -17.29 4.09
CA ARG A 69 17.18 -18.68 4.54
C ARG A 69 17.46 -19.61 3.37
N ASP A 70 16.78 -19.40 2.24
CA ASP A 70 16.90 -20.26 1.05
C ASP A 70 18.12 -19.90 0.18
N ASN A 71 18.41 -18.59 0.03
CA ASN A 71 19.51 -18.08 -0.76
C ASN A 71 20.10 -16.80 -0.14
N PRO A 72 21.15 -16.93 0.71
CA PRO A 72 21.78 -15.80 1.39
C PRO A 72 22.36 -14.74 0.45
N ALA A 73 22.73 -15.11 -0.79
CA ALA A 73 23.36 -14.22 -1.76
C ALA A 73 22.39 -13.57 -2.76
N LEU A 74 21.11 -13.94 -2.75
CA LEU A 74 20.11 -13.44 -3.70
C LEU A 74 19.97 -11.91 -3.59
N PRO A 75 20.18 -11.13 -4.65
CA PRO A 75 19.85 -9.70 -4.60
C PRO A 75 18.35 -9.53 -4.39
N ILE A 76 17.95 -8.86 -3.29
CA ILE A 76 16.55 -8.59 -2.95
C ILE A 76 16.31 -7.08 -3.03
N VAL A 77 15.37 -6.68 -3.88
CA VAL A 77 14.90 -5.30 -3.97
C VAL A 77 13.49 -5.23 -3.40
N ALA A 78 13.30 -4.46 -2.34
CA ALA A 78 12.00 -4.33 -1.68
C ALA A 78 11.46 -2.90 -1.79
N ARG A 79 10.14 -2.77 -1.96
CA ARG A 79 9.44 -1.48 -1.90
C ARG A 79 9.16 -1.12 -0.43
N ALA A 80 9.37 0.13 -0.07
CA ALA A 80 9.03 0.71 1.23
C ALA A 80 8.22 2.00 1.03
N HIS A 81 7.42 2.39 2.03
CA HIS A 81 6.58 3.59 2.04
C HIS A 81 6.95 4.56 3.18
N SER A 82 7.88 4.17 4.07
CA SER A 82 8.42 5.04 5.12
C SER A 82 9.86 4.68 5.48
N ASP A 83 10.57 5.62 6.14
CA ASP A 83 11.92 5.37 6.66
C ASP A 83 11.95 4.22 7.69
N ALA A 84 10.86 4.04 8.45
CA ALA A 84 10.71 2.95 9.40
C ALA A 84 10.65 1.59 8.66
N GLU A 85 9.95 1.54 7.53
CA GLU A 85 9.87 0.35 6.69
C GLU A 85 11.18 0.07 5.97
N VAL A 86 11.87 1.09 5.46
CA VAL A 86 13.23 0.96 4.93
C VAL A 86 14.12 0.26 5.95
N THR A 87 14.15 0.79 7.18
CA THR A 87 14.96 0.23 8.27
C THR A 87 14.55 -1.21 8.60
N HIS A 88 13.25 -1.50 8.63
CA HIS A 88 12.73 -2.84 8.89
C HIS A 88 13.13 -3.84 7.80
N LEU A 89 12.91 -3.50 6.53
CA LEU A 89 13.19 -4.39 5.39
C LEU A 89 14.68 -4.62 5.21
N THR A 90 15.52 -3.61 5.43
CA THR A 90 16.98 -3.77 5.45
C THR A 90 17.40 -4.77 6.54
N ARG A 91 16.79 -4.71 7.73
CA ARG A 91 17.04 -5.70 8.81
C ARG A 91 16.58 -7.11 8.44
N CYS A 92 15.47 -7.25 7.73
CA CYS A 92 14.96 -8.53 7.23
C CYS A 92 15.79 -9.09 6.05
N GLY A 93 16.76 -8.33 5.53
CA GLY A 93 17.72 -8.80 4.53
C GLY A 93 17.49 -8.28 3.11
N ALA A 94 16.64 -7.27 2.91
CA ALA A 94 16.58 -6.57 1.64
C ALA A 94 17.96 -5.98 1.29
N THR A 95 18.44 -6.20 0.06
CA THR A 95 19.72 -5.64 -0.43
C THR A 95 19.57 -4.16 -0.75
N LEU A 96 18.44 -3.81 -1.36
CA LEU A 96 18.08 -2.44 -1.69
C LEU A 96 16.61 -2.23 -1.33
N THR A 97 16.33 -1.14 -0.65
CA THR A 97 14.96 -0.68 -0.38
C THR A 97 14.71 0.56 -1.23
N ILE A 98 13.62 0.53 -1.99
CA ILE A 98 13.19 1.64 -2.83
C ILE A 98 11.97 2.26 -2.17
N MET A 99 12.05 3.56 -1.90
CA MET A 99 10.89 4.34 -1.49
C MET A 99 9.93 4.43 -2.68
N GLY A 100 8.74 3.86 -2.54
CA GLY A 100 7.65 4.09 -3.48
C GLY A 100 7.29 5.57 -3.52
N GLU A 101 6.73 6.03 -4.63
CA GLU A 101 6.14 7.38 -4.74
C GLU A 101 5.23 7.64 -3.53
N ALA A 102 5.22 8.89 -3.05
CA ALA A 102 4.47 9.30 -1.87
C ALA A 102 3.00 8.87 -2.01
N GLU A 103 2.62 7.85 -1.26
CA GLU A 103 1.24 7.42 -1.18
C GLU A 103 0.47 8.49 -0.39
N ILE A 104 -0.49 9.14 -1.03
CA ILE A 104 -1.34 10.12 -0.34
C ILE A 104 -2.30 9.32 0.54
N LYS A 105 -2.29 9.56 1.86
CA LYS A 105 -3.23 8.87 2.74
C LYS A 105 -4.64 9.25 2.33
N THR A 106 -5.55 8.28 2.34
CA THR A 106 -6.97 8.53 2.07
C THR A 106 -7.54 9.59 3.02
N SER A 107 -6.99 9.71 4.24
CA SER A 107 -7.33 10.78 5.18
C SER A 107 -7.04 12.17 4.65
N ASP A 108 -5.90 12.34 3.98
CA ASP A 108 -5.43 13.64 3.51
C ASP A 108 -6.33 14.10 2.34
N ILE A 109 -6.69 13.18 1.44
CA ILE A 109 -7.68 13.44 0.38
C ILE A 109 -9.06 13.72 0.98
N GLY A 110 -9.46 12.98 2.02
CA GLY A 110 -10.75 13.15 2.66
C GLY A 110 -10.88 14.49 3.39
N GLU A 111 -9.81 14.96 4.03
CA GLU A 111 -9.73 16.28 4.64
C GLU A 111 -9.80 17.39 3.58
N MET A 112 -9.04 17.28 2.48
CA MET A 112 -9.13 18.23 1.36
C MET A 112 -10.54 18.30 0.75
N LEU A 113 -11.22 17.16 0.65
CA LEU A 113 -12.62 17.09 0.20
C LEU A 113 -13.58 17.72 1.21
N MET A 114 -13.39 17.50 2.51
CA MET A 114 -14.21 18.15 3.55
C MET A 114 -14.08 19.67 3.49
N GLU A 115 -12.85 20.20 3.38
CA GLU A 115 -12.59 21.64 3.28
C GLU A 115 -13.22 22.23 2.01
N SER A 116 -13.05 21.57 0.86
CA SER A 116 -13.56 22.07 -0.43
C SER A 116 -15.09 22.01 -0.53
N LEU A 117 -15.74 21.02 0.07
CA LEU A 117 -17.20 20.85 0.02
C LEU A 117 -17.94 21.82 0.95
N GLY A 118 -17.31 22.30 2.02
CA GLY A 118 -17.92 23.20 3.00
C GLY A 118 -18.46 24.47 2.35
N ASP A 119 -17.68 25.06 1.44
CA ASP A 119 -18.06 26.29 0.72
C ASP A 119 -18.87 26.03 -0.54
N LEU A 120 -18.72 24.85 -1.15
CA LEU A 120 -19.27 24.56 -2.48
C LEU A 120 -20.70 24.01 -2.43
N ASP A 121 -20.97 23.04 -1.56
CA ASP A 121 -22.27 22.39 -1.42
C ASP A 121 -22.46 21.84 0.01
N PRO A 122 -23.25 22.54 0.85
CA PRO A 122 -23.52 22.12 2.21
C PRO A 122 -24.21 20.74 2.33
N VAL A 123 -25.03 20.35 1.35
CA VAL A 123 -25.71 19.05 1.36
C VAL A 123 -24.74 17.93 1.02
N ALA A 124 -23.84 18.16 0.04
CA ALA A 124 -22.77 17.22 -0.29
C ALA A 124 -21.77 17.06 0.87
N PHE A 125 -21.41 18.17 1.53
CA PHE A 125 -20.57 18.16 2.73
C PHE A 125 -21.15 17.25 3.81
N VAL A 126 -22.43 17.41 4.17
CA VAL A 126 -23.09 16.59 5.21
C VAL A 126 -23.13 15.10 4.84
N ARG A 127 -23.37 14.77 3.57
CA ARG A 127 -23.39 13.39 3.08
C ARG A 127 -22.01 12.75 3.17
N TYR A 128 -20.98 13.49 2.75
CA TYR A 128 -19.60 13.02 2.81
C TYR A 128 -19.13 12.88 4.26
N ALA A 129 -19.37 13.88 5.11
CA ALA A 129 -19.03 13.89 6.53
C ALA A 129 -19.61 12.68 7.26
N SER A 130 -20.88 12.35 7.01
CA SER A 130 -21.57 11.23 7.65
C SER A 130 -20.90 9.88 7.39
N VAL A 131 -20.34 9.68 6.18
CA VAL A 131 -19.60 8.46 5.83
C VAL A 131 -18.18 8.53 6.34
N TYR A 132 -17.50 9.66 6.15
CA TYR A 132 -16.07 9.83 6.46
C TYR A 132 -15.77 9.80 7.96
N LYS A 133 -16.66 10.38 8.79
CA LYS A 133 -16.47 10.46 10.25
C LYS A 133 -17.18 9.36 11.03
N ASP A 134 -17.99 8.53 10.36
CA ASP A 134 -18.68 7.36 10.95
C ASP A 134 -19.35 7.65 12.29
N PHE A 135 -20.17 8.72 12.33
CA PHE A 135 -20.85 9.16 13.55
C PHE A 135 -21.79 8.07 14.08
N LYS A 136 -21.71 7.80 15.38
CA LYS A 136 -22.52 6.75 16.02
C LYS A 136 -23.86 7.26 16.51
N THR A 137 -23.95 8.55 16.83
CA THR A 137 -25.19 9.17 17.31
C THR A 137 -25.47 10.52 16.65
N PRO A 138 -26.74 10.96 16.61
CA PRO A 138 -27.08 12.32 16.16
C PRO A 138 -26.40 13.42 16.98
N ALA A 139 -26.11 13.16 18.25
CA ALA A 139 -25.42 14.11 19.13
C ALA A 139 -23.96 14.32 18.69
N ASP A 140 -23.27 13.26 18.25
CA ASP A 140 -21.89 13.35 17.73
C ASP A 140 -21.82 14.21 16.47
N PHE A 141 -22.81 14.03 15.58
CA PHE A 141 -22.94 14.83 14.37
C PHE A 141 -23.23 16.31 14.69
N ALA A 142 -24.16 16.58 15.59
CA ALA A 142 -24.50 17.94 16.00
C ALA A 142 -23.32 18.67 16.63
N ALA A 143 -22.54 17.98 17.47
CA ALA A 143 -21.32 18.52 18.07
C ALA A 143 -20.25 18.82 17.00
N PHE A 144 -20.08 17.95 16.02
CA PHE A 144 -19.15 18.15 14.91
C PHE A 144 -19.54 19.39 14.07
N VAL A 145 -20.81 19.51 13.67
CA VAL A 145 -21.29 20.67 12.90
C VAL A 145 -21.13 21.96 13.69
N ALA A 146 -21.46 21.98 14.98
CA ALA A 146 -21.29 23.14 15.83
C ALA A 146 -19.82 23.58 15.94
N ALA A 147 -18.89 22.62 16.06
CA ALA A 147 -17.46 22.89 16.09
C ALA A 147 -16.94 23.43 14.74
N GLN A 148 -17.46 22.94 13.61
CA GLN A 148 -17.08 23.43 12.30
C GLN A 148 -17.57 24.86 12.06
N MET A 149 -18.84 25.15 12.39
CA MET A 149 -19.39 26.51 12.27
C MET A 149 -18.67 27.53 13.16
N ALA A 150 -18.16 27.11 14.32
CA ALA A 150 -17.34 27.97 15.18
C ALA A 150 -15.97 28.29 14.56
N LYS A 151 -15.32 27.31 13.91
CA LYS A 151 -14.05 27.51 13.20
C LYS A 151 -14.20 28.43 11.97
N ASP A 152 -15.28 28.29 11.23
CA ASP A 152 -15.57 29.12 10.06
C ASP A 152 -15.82 30.59 10.46
N ALA A 153 -16.32 30.82 11.69
CA ALA A 153 -16.52 32.16 12.26
C ALA A 153 -15.22 32.82 12.76
N GLU A 154 -14.21 32.04 13.17
CA GLU A 154 -12.91 32.53 13.65
C GLU A 154 -11.90 32.81 12.52
N GLY A 155 -12.09 32.22 11.34
CA GLY A 155 -11.16 32.31 10.20
C GLY A 155 -11.28 33.53 9.28
N LYS A 156 -12.16 34.49 9.57
CA LYS A 156 -12.41 35.66 8.71
C LYS A 156 -11.75 36.92 9.28
N PRO A 157 -10.53 37.33 8.85
CA PRO A 157 -10.05 38.68 9.10
C PRO A 157 -10.86 39.66 8.23
N GLU A 158 -11.16 40.85 8.78
CA GLU A 158 -11.74 41.99 8.05
C GLU A 158 -10.96 42.36 6.77
#